data_AF-A0A951IMA2-F1
#
_entry.id   AF-A0A951IMA2-F1
#
_cell.length_a   1.000
_cell.length_b   1.000
_cell.length_c   1.000
_cell.angle_alpha   90.00
_cell.angle_beta   90.00
_cell.angle_gamma   90.00
#
_symmetry.space_group_name_H-M   'P 1'
#
loop_
_entity.id
_entity.type
_entity.pdbx_description
1 polymer ?
#
loop_
_entity_poly.entity_id
_entity_poly.type
_entity_poly.pdbx_seq_one_letter_code
_entity_poly.pdbx_strand_id
1 'polypeptide(L)'
;MKLEIEASKKALGAAAAVAGANIIRDAIARKGAATIVVATGMSQLGMLDHLVRTEGIDWSKVTAFHLDEYVGIAETHPASFRRYLKERFVARLPTLEAFVPVQGDAQDLPAEVRRLNESLDPLDVDVCFAGIGENCHLAFNDPPADFSTDDPYLVVELDEACRRQQLGEGWFASLADVPARAISMSVRQIMKSRTLIVSVPDLRKAQAVRSAVEGEVSPQFPASILQRHASCTLFLDPPAASLLDARKSA
;
A
#
# COMPACT_ATOMS: atom_id res chain seq x y z
N MET A 1 0.63 -16.46 5.50
CA MET A 1 0.78 -15.74 4.21
C MET A 1 0.79 -16.74 3.06
N LYS A 2 0.04 -16.46 1.99
CA LYS A 2 0.01 -17.22 0.72
C LYS A 2 0.90 -16.52 -0.31
N LEU A 3 1.63 -17.27 -1.12
CA LEU A 3 2.41 -16.74 -2.25
C LEU A 3 1.72 -17.11 -3.57
N GLU A 4 1.63 -16.17 -4.50
CA GLU A 4 1.17 -16.41 -5.87
C GLU A 4 2.19 -15.84 -6.84
N ILE A 5 2.89 -16.73 -7.57
CA ILE A 5 3.90 -16.33 -8.56
C ILE A 5 3.27 -16.38 -9.94
N GLU A 6 3.00 -15.21 -10.50
CA GLU A 6 2.35 -15.04 -11.79
C GLU A 6 3.35 -14.96 -12.93
N ALA A 7 2.95 -15.36 -14.14
CA ALA A 7 3.88 -15.50 -15.27
C ALA A 7 4.57 -14.17 -15.70
N SER A 8 4.01 -13.02 -15.30
CA SER A 8 4.57 -11.70 -15.60
C SER A 8 4.02 -10.64 -14.64
N LYS A 9 4.68 -9.48 -14.58
CA LYS A 9 4.17 -8.27 -13.90
C LYS A 9 2.74 -7.88 -14.29
N LYS A 10 2.35 -8.11 -15.56
CA LYS A 10 0.98 -7.85 -16.03
C LYS A 10 0.00 -8.87 -15.47
N ALA A 11 0.34 -10.16 -15.53
CA ALA A 11 -0.49 -11.24 -14.97
C ALA A 11 -0.66 -11.06 -13.45
N LEU A 12 0.42 -10.70 -12.74
CA LEU A 12 0.43 -10.32 -11.33
C LEU A 12 -0.61 -9.24 -11.02
N GLY A 13 -0.56 -8.12 -11.75
CA GLY A 13 -1.50 -7.02 -11.53
C GLY A 13 -2.96 -7.44 -11.73
N ALA A 14 -3.23 -8.24 -12.76
CA ALA A 14 -4.57 -8.77 -13.03
C ALA A 14 -5.06 -9.72 -11.94
N ALA A 15 -4.22 -10.67 -11.49
CA ALA A 15 -4.56 -11.64 -10.46
C ALA A 15 -4.84 -10.95 -9.11
N ALA A 16 -3.97 -10.02 -8.71
CA ALA A 16 -4.14 -9.22 -7.50
C ALA A 16 -5.43 -8.38 -7.53
N ALA A 17 -5.74 -7.77 -8.68
CA ALA A 17 -6.96 -7.00 -8.87
C ALA A 17 -8.23 -7.86 -8.76
N VAL A 18 -8.24 -9.06 -9.37
CA VAL A 18 -9.36 -10.00 -9.29
C VAL A 18 -9.57 -10.47 -7.84
N ALA A 19 -8.49 -10.82 -7.14
CA ALA A 19 -8.57 -11.23 -5.74
C ALA A 19 -9.15 -10.11 -4.85
N GLY A 20 -8.65 -8.88 -5.00
CA GLY A 20 -9.18 -7.71 -4.32
C GLY A 20 -10.65 -7.42 -4.65
N ALA A 21 -11.01 -7.46 -5.92
CA ALA A 21 -12.38 -7.24 -6.38
C ALA A 21 -13.37 -8.22 -5.75
N ASN A 22 -13.00 -9.50 -5.64
CA ASN A 22 -13.84 -10.51 -5.00
C ASN A 22 -14.09 -10.17 -3.52
N ILE A 23 -13.06 -9.75 -2.79
CA ILE A 23 -13.19 -9.36 -1.38
C ILE A 23 -14.10 -8.14 -1.23
N ILE A 24 -13.99 -7.16 -2.13
CA ILE A 24 -14.86 -5.97 -2.13
C ILE A 24 -16.31 -6.37 -2.38
N ARG A 25 -16.58 -7.20 -3.39
CA ARG A 25 -17.94 -7.69 -3.67
C ARG A 25 -18.51 -8.48 -2.50
N ASP A 26 -17.72 -9.34 -1.88
CA ASP A 26 -18.13 -10.12 -0.72
C ASP A 26 -18.42 -9.24 0.50
N ALA A 27 -17.65 -8.18 0.72
CA ALA A 27 -17.92 -7.20 1.77
C ALA A 27 -19.26 -6.48 1.51
N ILE A 28 -19.46 -5.97 0.29
CA ILE A 28 -20.71 -5.32 -0.12
C ILE A 28 -21.90 -6.27 0.05
N ALA A 29 -21.78 -7.52 -0.38
CA ALA A 29 -22.85 -8.50 -0.27
C ALA A 29 -23.20 -8.84 1.20
N ARG A 30 -22.20 -8.89 2.09
CA ARG A 30 -22.41 -9.25 3.50
C ARG A 30 -22.91 -8.11 4.37
N LYS A 31 -22.38 -6.89 4.19
CA LYS A 31 -22.64 -5.75 5.09
C LYS A 31 -23.11 -4.47 4.40
N GLY A 32 -23.32 -4.50 3.08
CA GLY A 32 -23.85 -3.38 2.31
C GLY A 32 -22.82 -2.32 1.89
N ALA A 33 -21.58 -2.42 2.35
CA ALA A 33 -20.48 -1.52 2.01
C ALA A 33 -19.12 -2.23 2.13
N ALA A 34 -18.09 -1.64 1.54
CA ALA A 34 -16.70 -2.06 1.70
C ALA A 34 -15.81 -0.87 2.06
N THR A 35 -14.90 -1.08 3.01
CA THR A 35 -13.83 -0.14 3.32
C THR A 35 -12.53 -0.71 2.80
N ILE A 36 -11.80 0.04 1.97
CA ILE A 36 -10.55 -0.40 1.36
C ILE A 36 -9.42 0.58 1.64
N VAL A 37 -8.19 0.10 1.60
CA VAL A 37 -6.99 0.94 1.59
C VAL A 37 -6.27 0.76 0.27
N VAL A 38 -5.93 1.88 -0.38
CA VAL A 38 -5.24 1.91 -1.67
C VAL A 38 -3.85 2.54 -1.52
N ALA A 39 -2.86 1.85 -2.07
CA ALA A 39 -1.46 2.28 -2.09
C ALA A 39 -1.06 2.87 -3.45
N THR A 40 0.11 3.49 -3.49
CA THR A 40 0.69 4.09 -4.71
C THR A 40 1.97 3.36 -5.14
N GLY A 41 2.72 3.97 -6.06
CA GLY A 41 4.00 3.46 -6.53
C GLY A 41 3.92 2.55 -7.75
N MET A 42 5.09 2.28 -8.34
CA MET A 42 5.21 1.51 -9.57
C MET A 42 4.72 0.07 -9.43
N SER A 43 4.78 -0.50 -8.22
CA SER A 43 4.30 -1.84 -7.93
C SER A 43 2.77 -1.95 -7.94
N GLN A 44 2.04 -0.84 -7.73
CA GLN A 44 0.58 -0.82 -7.70
C GLN A 44 -0.07 -0.49 -9.04
N LEU A 45 0.66 0.11 -9.99
CA LEU A 45 0.11 0.58 -11.27
C LEU A 45 -0.70 -0.48 -12.00
N GLY A 46 -0.12 -1.67 -12.20
CA GLY A 46 -0.79 -2.75 -12.92
C GLY A 46 -2.05 -3.23 -12.20
N MET A 47 -1.97 -3.40 -10.88
CA MET A 47 -3.10 -3.84 -10.07
C MET A 47 -4.23 -2.81 -10.08
N LEU A 48 -3.96 -1.53 -9.82
CA LEU A 48 -4.98 -0.48 -9.84
C LEU A 48 -5.63 -0.35 -11.23
N ASP A 49 -4.84 -0.41 -12.30
CA ASP A 49 -5.33 -0.32 -13.68
C ASP A 49 -6.31 -1.45 -14.04
N HIS A 50 -6.06 -2.65 -13.52
CA HIS A 50 -6.98 -3.79 -13.64
C HIS A 50 -8.18 -3.68 -12.70
N LEU A 51 -7.98 -3.25 -11.46
CA LEU A 51 -9.04 -3.16 -10.44
C LEU A 51 -10.14 -2.20 -10.87
N VAL A 52 -9.79 -1.00 -11.35
CA VAL A 52 -10.79 0.00 -11.78
C VAL A 52 -11.53 -0.39 -13.07
N ARG A 53 -11.03 -1.37 -13.83
CA ARG A 53 -11.72 -1.94 -15.01
C ARG A 53 -12.51 -3.21 -14.67
N THR A 54 -12.38 -3.71 -13.45
CA THR A 54 -13.04 -4.95 -13.04
C THR A 54 -14.53 -4.70 -12.86
N GLU A 55 -15.34 -5.41 -13.63
CA GLU A 55 -16.79 -5.28 -13.59
C GLU A 55 -17.40 -5.86 -12.31
N GLY A 56 -18.63 -5.46 -12.00
CA GLY A 56 -19.42 -6.03 -10.89
C GLY A 56 -19.02 -5.55 -9.50
N ILE A 57 -18.14 -4.56 -9.37
CA ILE A 57 -17.95 -3.83 -8.12
C ILE A 57 -18.94 -2.65 -8.11
N ASP A 58 -19.78 -2.59 -7.08
CA ASP A 58 -20.66 -1.45 -6.83
C ASP A 58 -19.88 -0.36 -6.07
N TRP A 59 -19.17 0.49 -6.81
CA TRP A 59 -18.27 1.50 -6.23
C TRP A 59 -19.00 2.55 -5.38
N SER A 60 -20.32 2.73 -5.52
CA SER A 60 -21.10 3.65 -4.68
C SER A 60 -21.35 3.09 -3.27
N LYS A 61 -20.70 1.98 -2.94
CA LYS A 61 -20.68 1.37 -1.61
C LYS A 61 -19.26 1.19 -1.09
N VAL A 62 -18.28 1.84 -1.72
CA VAL A 62 -16.85 1.67 -1.40
C VAL A 62 -16.26 2.97 -0.88
N THR A 63 -15.77 2.94 0.37
CA THR A 63 -14.94 4.00 0.94
C THR A 63 -13.48 3.59 0.83
N ALA A 64 -12.69 4.38 0.11
CA ALA A 64 -11.26 4.14 -0.08
C ALA A 64 -10.40 5.09 0.76
N PHE A 65 -9.48 4.54 1.54
CA PHE A 65 -8.50 5.29 2.31
C PHE A 65 -7.14 5.28 1.61
N HIS A 66 -6.48 6.43 1.60
CA HIS A 66 -5.12 6.56 1.10
C HIS A 66 -4.11 6.00 2.11
N LEU A 67 -3.14 5.20 1.65
CA LEU A 67 -2.16 4.59 2.54
C LEU A 67 -1.18 5.61 3.17
N ASP A 68 -0.67 6.56 2.38
CA ASP A 68 0.40 7.45 2.81
C ASP A 68 0.61 8.67 1.88
N GLU A 69 1.21 9.76 2.38
CA GLU A 69 1.61 10.92 1.57
C GLU A 69 2.79 11.65 2.21
N TYR A 70 3.64 12.29 1.40
CA TYR A 70 4.72 13.11 1.91
C TYR A 70 4.21 14.34 2.68
N VAL A 71 4.88 14.69 3.78
CA VAL A 71 4.61 15.94 4.50
C VAL A 71 5.16 17.13 3.71
N GLY A 72 4.35 18.18 3.58
CA GLY A 72 4.68 19.42 2.89
C GLY A 72 4.50 19.38 1.37
N ILE A 73 4.07 18.25 0.79
CA ILE A 73 3.90 18.15 -0.66
C ILE A 73 2.54 18.66 -1.10
N ALA A 74 2.55 19.61 -2.04
CA ALA A 74 1.34 20.11 -2.67
C ALA A 74 0.68 19.00 -3.50
N GLU A 75 -0.66 18.95 -3.53
CA GLU A 75 -1.39 18.00 -4.39
C GLU A 75 -0.93 18.10 -5.84
N THR A 76 -0.70 19.30 -6.35
CA THR A 76 -0.35 19.51 -7.76
C THR A 76 1.06 19.02 -8.11
N HIS A 77 1.89 18.69 -7.11
CA HIS A 77 3.25 18.22 -7.35
C HIS A 77 3.24 16.86 -8.09
N PRO A 78 4.09 16.63 -9.10
CA PRO A 78 4.14 15.36 -9.84
C PRO A 78 4.39 14.13 -8.97
N ALA A 79 5.12 14.31 -7.87
CA ALA A 79 5.42 13.26 -6.89
C ALA A 79 4.33 13.01 -5.84
N SER A 80 3.25 13.81 -5.81
CA SER A 80 2.18 13.64 -4.82
C SER A 80 1.44 12.33 -5.04
N PHE A 81 1.37 11.52 -4.00
CA PHE A 81 0.64 10.25 -4.00
C PHE A 81 -0.88 10.47 -4.03
N ARG A 82 -1.35 11.56 -3.42
CA ARG A 82 -2.74 12.02 -3.51
C ARG A 82 -3.12 12.35 -4.95
N ARG A 83 -2.27 13.06 -5.70
CA ARG A 83 -2.49 13.30 -7.14
C ARG A 83 -2.44 12.02 -7.95
N TYR A 84 -1.47 11.15 -7.67
CA TYR A 84 -1.38 9.84 -8.31
C TYR A 84 -2.71 9.08 -8.23
N LEU A 85 -3.31 8.97 -7.04
CA LEU A 85 -4.58 8.26 -6.85
C LEU A 85 -5.78 9.00 -7.41
N LYS A 86 -5.82 10.33 -7.32
CA LYS A 86 -6.90 11.11 -7.94
C LYS A 86 -6.96 10.87 -9.45
N GLU A 87 -5.81 10.90 -10.12
CA GLU A 87 -5.74 10.69 -11.57
C GLU A 87 -5.97 9.22 -11.99
N ARG A 88 -5.38 8.27 -11.27
CA ARG A 88 -5.32 6.86 -11.71
C ARG A 88 -6.39 5.96 -11.11
N PHE A 89 -7.03 6.38 -10.03
CA PHE A 89 -8.05 5.61 -9.33
C PHE A 89 -9.38 6.37 -9.28
N VAL A 90 -9.44 7.51 -8.57
CA VAL A 90 -10.70 8.22 -8.30
C VAL A 90 -11.36 8.73 -9.58
N ALA A 91 -10.61 9.39 -10.47
CA ALA A 91 -11.15 9.92 -11.74
C ALA A 91 -11.71 8.84 -12.68
N ARG A 92 -11.36 7.57 -12.45
CA ARG A 92 -11.83 6.42 -13.24
C ARG A 92 -13.04 5.72 -12.61
N LEU A 93 -13.44 6.15 -11.40
CA LEU A 93 -14.52 5.58 -10.61
C LEU A 93 -15.54 6.67 -10.24
N PRO A 94 -16.32 7.20 -11.20
CA PRO A 94 -17.21 8.34 -10.97
C PRO A 94 -18.33 8.05 -9.95
N THR A 95 -18.61 6.78 -9.68
CA THR A 95 -19.59 6.35 -8.68
C THR A 95 -18.95 5.95 -7.36
N LEU A 96 -17.65 6.18 -7.14
CA LEU A 96 -17.01 5.88 -5.86
C LEU A 96 -17.68 6.67 -4.73
N GLU A 97 -18.11 5.99 -3.67
CA GLU A 97 -18.80 6.63 -2.55
C GLU A 97 -17.94 7.69 -1.88
N ALA A 98 -16.71 7.30 -1.48
CA ALA A 98 -15.78 8.24 -0.87
C ALA A 98 -14.33 7.84 -1.10
N PHE A 99 -13.48 8.85 -1.25
CA PHE A 99 -12.03 8.72 -1.12
C PHE A 99 -11.56 9.63 0.02
N VAL A 100 -10.87 9.06 1.01
CA VAL A 100 -10.27 9.77 2.13
C VAL A 100 -8.78 9.95 1.84
N PRO A 101 -8.35 11.11 1.31
CA PRO A 101 -6.95 11.37 1.04
C PRO A 101 -6.21 11.70 2.34
N VAL A 102 -4.92 11.37 2.35
CA VAL A 102 -3.94 11.98 3.26
C VAL A 102 -3.55 13.35 2.72
N GLN A 103 -3.69 14.40 3.51
CA GLN A 103 -3.36 15.78 3.15
C GLN A 103 -1.95 16.14 3.59
N GLY A 104 -0.96 15.80 2.74
CA GLY A 104 0.45 16.08 3.00
C GLY A 104 0.78 17.57 3.23
N ASP A 105 0.03 18.47 2.60
CA ASP A 105 0.16 19.93 2.69
C ASP A 105 -0.78 20.59 3.71
N ALA A 106 -1.35 19.82 4.65
CA ALA A 106 -2.18 20.38 5.72
C ALA A 106 -1.39 21.41 6.56
N GLN A 107 -2.01 22.56 6.84
CA GLN A 107 -1.39 23.62 7.66
C GLN A 107 -1.16 23.15 9.10
N ASP A 108 -2.10 22.38 9.65
CA ASP A 108 -2.00 21.73 10.95
C ASP A 108 -1.88 20.22 10.75
N LEU A 109 -0.63 19.76 10.67
CA LEU A 109 -0.30 18.34 10.49
C LEU A 109 -0.86 17.44 11.61
N PRO A 110 -0.75 17.80 12.90
CA PRO A 110 -1.44 17.08 13.98
C PRO A 110 -2.96 16.97 13.79
N ALA A 111 -3.63 18.03 13.31
CA ALA A 111 -5.07 17.96 13.03
C ALA A 111 -5.41 17.01 11.88
N GLU A 112 -4.58 16.96 10.84
CA GLU A 112 -4.75 16.01 9.74
C GLU A 112 -4.60 14.56 10.19
N VAL A 113 -3.59 14.25 11.02
CA VAL A 113 -3.42 12.91 11.58
C VAL A 113 -4.63 12.52 12.45
N ARG A 114 -5.11 13.45 13.31
CA ARG A 114 -6.35 13.21 14.08
C ARG A 114 -7.54 12.94 13.19
N ARG A 115 -7.74 13.74 12.13
CA ARG A 115 -8.84 13.55 11.17
C ARG A 115 -8.78 12.17 10.53
N LEU A 116 -7.61 11.71 10.11
CA LEU A 116 -7.42 10.39 9.51
C LEU A 116 -7.73 9.27 10.51
N ASN A 117 -7.23 9.37 11.74
CA ASN A 117 -7.45 8.38 12.79
C ASN A 117 -8.94 8.30 13.16
N GLU A 118 -9.58 9.44 13.44
CA GLU A 118 -11.02 9.51 13.75
C GLU A 118 -11.91 8.99 12.61
N SER A 119 -11.48 9.17 11.35
CA SER A 119 -12.22 8.68 10.18
C SER A 119 -12.13 7.16 10.01
N LEU A 120 -11.04 6.53 10.45
CA LEU A 120 -10.78 5.10 10.23
C LEU A 120 -11.08 4.24 11.47
N ASP A 121 -10.95 4.78 12.69
CA ASP A 121 -11.20 4.11 13.97
C ASP A 121 -12.52 3.31 14.05
N PRO A 122 -13.67 3.81 13.55
CA PRO A 122 -14.92 3.08 13.66
C PRO A 122 -15.11 2.02 12.56
N LEU A 123 -14.16 1.84 11.65
CA LEU A 123 -14.32 1.03 10.45
C LEU A 123 -13.38 -0.18 10.41
N ASP A 124 -13.91 -1.32 9.98
CA ASP A 124 -13.11 -2.48 9.61
C ASP A 124 -12.68 -2.37 8.14
N VAL A 125 -11.38 -2.33 7.89
CA VAL A 125 -10.81 -2.40 6.52
C VAL A 125 -11.00 -3.81 5.97
N ASP A 126 -11.79 -3.97 4.91
CA ASP A 126 -12.05 -5.27 4.28
C ASP A 126 -10.86 -5.76 3.45
N VAL A 127 -10.22 -4.86 2.71
CA VAL A 127 -9.02 -5.15 1.95
C VAL A 127 -8.05 -3.97 1.95
N CYS A 128 -6.79 -4.24 2.29
CA CYS A 128 -5.69 -3.31 2.09
C CYS A 128 -4.82 -3.78 0.94
N PHE A 129 -4.69 -2.92 -0.07
CA PHE A 129 -3.75 -3.08 -1.17
C PHE A 129 -2.43 -2.43 -0.79
N ALA A 130 -1.33 -3.20 -0.87
CA ALA A 130 -0.01 -2.71 -0.50
C ALA A 130 1.08 -3.26 -1.41
N GLY A 131 2.29 -2.70 -1.28
CA GLY A 131 3.52 -3.24 -1.85
C GLY A 131 4.59 -3.37 -0.77
N ILE A 132 5.79 -3.79 -1.16
CA ILE A 132 6.97 -3.88 -0.29
C ILE A 132 8.09 -3.02 -0.89
N GLY A 133 8.72 -2.17 -0.08
CA GLY A 133 9.87 -1.34 -0.46
C GLY A 133 11.14 -2.15 -0.71
N GLU A 134 12.15 -1.56 -1.35
CA GLU A 134 13.45 -2.24 -1.58
C GLU A 134 14.21 -2.53 -0.26
N ASN A 135 14.02 -1.68 0.76
CA ASN A 135 14.51 -1.89 2.13
C ASN A 135 13.54 -2.73 2.99
N CYS A 136 12.55 -3.39 2.39
CA CYS A 136 11.53 -4.18 3.09
C CYS A 136 10.53 -3.35 3.93
N HIS A 137 10.40 -2.03 3.70
CA HIS A 137 9.35 -1.23 4.32
C HIS A 137 7.94 -1.64 3.85
N LEU A 138 6.95 -1.24 4.64
CA LEU A 138 5.52 -1.34 4.33
C LEU A 138 4.90 0.05 4.49
N ALA A 139 4.22 0.58 3.46
CA ALA A 139 3.92 2.02 3.37
C ALA A 139 5.23 2.84 3.55
N PHE A 140 5.22 3.98 4.25
CA PHE A 140 6.45 4.68 4.65
C PHE A 140 7.02 4.22 6.01
N ASN A 141 6.61 3.06 6.52
CA ASN A 141 7.21 2.52 7.75
C ASN A 141 8.58 1.90 7.42
N ASP A 142 9.61 2.74 7.32
CA ASP A 142 11.01 2.35 7.07
C ASP A 142 11.64 1.62 8.28
N PRO A 143 12.70 0.81 8.07
CA PRO A 143 13.44 0.17 9.16
C PRO A 143 14.17 1.18 10.08
N PRO A 144 14.08 1.05 11.42
CA PRO A 144 13.15 0.20 12.16
C PRO A 144 11.74 0.80 12.21
N ALA A 145 10.72 0.00 11.90
CA ALA A 145 9.32 0.43 11.97
C ALA A 145 8.72 0.28 13.37
N ASP A 146 7.72 1.10 13.71
CA ASP A 146 6.94 0.93 14.93
C ASP A 146 5.83 -0.11 14.73
N PHE A 147 5.92 -1.24 15.44
CA PHE A 147 4.89 -2.29 15.48
C PHE A 147 3.94 -2.17 16.67
N SER A 148 4.20 -1.23 17.59
CA SER A 148 3.50 -1.11 18.86
C SER A 148 2.38 -0.07 18.84
N THR A 149 2.50 0.99 18.03
CA THR A 149 1.48 2.03 17.93
C THR A 149 0.11 1.47 17.58
N ASP A 150 -0.92 1.96 18.27
CA ASP A 150 -2.33 1.64 18.01
C ASP A 150 -3.00 2.64 17.06
N ASP A 151 -2.38 3.80 16.86
CA ASP A 151 -2.90 4.86 15.99
C ASP A 151 -2.95 4.38 14.53
N PRO A 152 -4.06 4.61 13.81
CA PRO A 152 -4.17 4.24 12.41
C PRO A 152 -3.12 4.88 11.51
N TYR A 153 -2.83 6.17 11.71
CA TYR A 153 -1.82 6.94 10.98
C TYR A 153 -0.85 7.63 11.94
N LEU A 154 0.37 7.81 11.48
CA LEU A 154 1.43 8.54 12.17
C LEU A 154 2.29 9.35 11.20
N VAL A 155 3.03 10.31 11.74
CA VAL A 155 4.12 10.98 11.02
C VAL A 155 5.39 10.16 11.22
N VAL A 156 6.06 9.83 10.11
CA VAL A 156 7.33 9.09 10.08
C VAL A 156 8.43 9.93 9.45
N GLU A 157 9.67 9.70 9.89
CA GLU A 157 10.87 10.20 9.22
C GLU A 157 11.26 9.21 8.12
N LEU A 158 11.58 9.72 6.94
CA LEU A 158 12.04 8.92 5.81
C LEU A 158 13.56 8.78 5.86
N ASP A 159 14.05 7.55 5.79
CA ASP A 159 15.49 7.31 5.80
C ASP A 159 16.15 7.82 4.50
N GLU A 160 17.48 7.97 4.51
CA GLU A 160 18.21 8.45 3.33
C GLU A 160 18.08 7.50 2.13
N ALA A 161 17.97 6.19 2.36
CA ALA A 161 17.86 5.19 1.29
C ALA A 161 16.51 5.29 0.58
N CYS A 162 15.41 5.43 1.33
CA CYS A 162 14.07 5.70 0.86
C CYS A 162 14.05 6.99 0.04
N ARG A 163 14.61 8.08 0.58
CA ARG A 163 14.68 9.36 -0.14
C ARG A 163 15.51 9.27 -1.43
N ARG A 164 16.63 8.53 -1.43
CA ARG A 164 17.43 8.25 -2.64
C ARG A 164 16.68 7.41 -3.66
N GLN A 165 15.87 6.44 -3.22
CA GLN A 165 15.01 5.67 -4.12
C GLN A 165 14.01 6.59 -4.83
N GLN A 166 13.34 7.47 -4.10
CA GLN A 166 12.35 8.41 -4.66
C GLN A 166 12.97 9.40 -5.65
N LEU A 167 14.20 9.86 -5.37
CA LEU A 167 14.99 10.65 -6.32
C LEU A 167 15.30 9.84 -7.60
N GLY A 168 15.73 8.59 -7.44
CA GLY A 168 16.05 7.69 -8.57
C GLY A 168 14.85 7.38 -9.47
N GLU A 169 13.62 7.47 -8.95
CA GLU A 169 12.40 7.34 -9.75
C GLU A 169 12.09 8.60 -10.60
N GLY A 170 12.85 9.69 -10.43
CA GLY A 170 12.80 10.87 -11.30
C GLY A 170 11.74 11.89 -10.94
N TRP A 171 11.15 11.80 -9.75
CA TRP A 171 10.07 12.69 -9.30
C TRP A 171 10.54 14.03 -8.72
N PHE A 172 11.82 14.11 -8.34
CA PHE A 172 12.43 15.25 -7.66
C PHE A 172 13.71 15.66 -8.39
N ALA A 173 14.05 16.96 -8.36
CA ALA A 173 15.25 17.48 -9.01
C ALA A 173 16.53 17.18 -8.19
N SER A 174 16.42 17.13 -6.87
CA SER A 174 17.51 16.83 -5.95
C SER A 174 17.03 16.08 -4.71
N LEU A 175 17.96 15.49 -3.96
CA LEU A 175 17.64 14.84 -2.68
C LEU A 175 17.05 15.83 -1.66
N ALA A 176 17.45 17.11 -1.74
CA ALA A 176 16.94 18.16 -0.86
C ALA A 176 15.45 18.47 -1.12
N ASP A 177 14.98 18.23 -2.34
CA ASP A 177 13.56 18.40 -2.71
C ASP A 177 12.69 17.21 -2.28
N VAL A 178 13.31 16.07 -1.95
CA VAL A 178 12.59 14.90 -1.42
C VAL A 178 12.22 15.18 0.03
N PRO A 179 10.92 15.18 0.39
CA PRO A 179 10.47 15.42 1.76
C PRO A 179 11.15 14.47 2.75
N ALA A 180 11.47 14.99 3.95
CA ALA A 180 12.10 14.21 5.01
C ALA A 180 11.09 13.41 5.85
N ARG A 181 9.80 13.76 5.76
CA ARG A 181 8.73 13.15 6.55
C ARG A 181 7.56 12.77 5.68
N ALA A 182 6.78 11.81 6.15
CA ALA A 182 5.51 11.42 5.55
C ALA A 182 4.45 11.16 6.62
N ILE A 183 3.18 11.26 6.24
CA ILE A 183 2.08 10.66 6.99
C ILE A 183 1.88 9.27 6.41
N SER A 184 1.87 8.26 7.27
CA SER A 184 1.75 6.85 6.86
C SER A 184 0.73 6.14 7.71
N MET A 185 -0.04 5.24 7.10
CA MET A 185 -0.77 4.23 7.86
C MET A 185 0.24 3.37 8.65
N SER A 186 -0.06 3.09 9.91
CA SER A 186 0.79 2.30 10.78
C SER A 186 0.82 0.83 10.37
N VAL A 187 1.92 0.15 10.67
CA VAL A 187 2.04 -1.30 10.44
C VAL A 187 0.90 -2.05 11.13
N ARG A 188 0.56 -1.66 12.38
CA ARG A 188 -0.49 -2.31 13.13
C ARG A 188 -1.86 -2.11 12.49
N GLN A 189 -2.15 -0.93 11.96
CA GLN A 189 -3.40 -0.69 11.24
C GLN A 189 -3.49 -1.46 9.93
N ILE A 190 -2.40 -1.55 9.17
CA ILE A 190 -2.36 -2.40 7.96
C ILE A 190 -2.70 -3.84 8.37
N MET A 191 -2.05 -4.36 9.43
CA MET A 191 -2.28 -5.71 9.95
C MET A 191 -3.67 -5.94 10.60
N LYS A 192 -4.43 -4.89 10.92
CA LYS A 192 -5.84 -4.97 11.37
C LYS A 192 -6.80 -5.21 10.19
N SER A 193 -6.37 -4.98 8.95
CA SER A 193 -7.19 -5.20 7.76
C SER A 193 -7.63 -6.66 7.66
N ARG A 194 -8.87 -6.92 7.27
CA ARG A 194 -9.38 -8.30 7.14
C ARG A 194 -8.59 -9.12 6.11
N THR A 195 -8.19 -8.51 4.99
CA THR A 195 -7.36 -9.15 3.97
C THR A 195 -6.29 -8.20 3.44
N LEU A 196 -5.10 -8.74 3.20
CA LEU A 196 -3.99 -8.04 2.56
C LEU A 196 -3.75 -8.61 1.16
N ILE A 197 -3.76 -7.73 0.17
CA ILE A 197 -3.39 -8.02 -1.22
C ILE A 197 -2.11 -7.25 -1.51
N VAL A 198 -0.99 -7.97 -1.55
CA VAL A 198 0.34 -7.35 -1.66
C VAL A 198 0.93 -7.65 -3.03
N SER A 199 1.19 -6.62 -3.82
CA SER A 199 1.72 -6.74 -5.20
C SER A 199 3.17 -6.29 -5.26
N VAL A 200 4.09 -7.20 -5.61
CA VAL A 200 5.53 -6.92 -5.60
C VAL A 200 6.22 -7.47 -6.86
N PRO A 201 6.20 -6.72 -7.97
CA PRO A 201 6.95 -7.06 -9.18
C PRO A 201 8.39 -6.56 -9.14
N ASP A 202 9.17 -7.02 -10.12
CA ASP A 202 10.51 -6.57 -10.51
C ASP A 202 11.67 -7.16 -9.68
N LEU A 203 12.80 -7.44 -10.35
CA LEU A 203 14.02 -8.02 -9.74
C LEU A 203 14.55 -7.18 -8.56
N ARG A 204 14.42 -5.84 -8.63
CA ARG A 204 14.87 -4.93 -7.56
C ARG A 204 14.22 -5.22 -6.21
N LYS A 205 13.05 -5.87 -6.19
CA LYS A 205 12.34 -6.24 -4.97
C LYS A 205 12.72 -7.62 -4.43
N ALA A 206 13.52 -8.41 -5.15
CA ALA A 206 13.78 -9.82 -4.78
C ALA A 206 14.41 -9.99 -3.39
N GLN A 207 15.31 -9.10 -3.01
CA GLN A 207 15.93 -9.16 -1.67
C GLN A 207 14.91 -8.83 -0.57
N ALA A 208 14.08 -7.81 -0.77
CA ALA A 208 13.02 -7.45 0.16
C ALA A 208 11.98 -8.56 0.28
N VAL A 209 11.58 -9.18 -0.84
CA VAL A 209 10.67 -10.33 -0.87
C VAL A 209 11.24 -11.50 -0.06
N ARG A 210 12.51 -11.86 -0.29
CA ARG A 210 13.17 -12.91 0.50
C ARG A 210 13.18 -12.58 1.99
N SER A 211 13.55 -11.35 2.37
CA SER A 211 13.54 -10.92 3.77
C SER A 211 12.14 -10.95 4.38
N ALA A 212 11.11 -10.53 3.64
CA ALA A 212 9.72 -10.51 4.11
C ALA A 212 9.12 -11.92 4.25
N VAL A 213 9.50 -12.86 3.37
CA VAL A 213 8.90 -14.21 3.32
C VAL A 213 9.66 -15.21 4.19
N GLU A 214 10.98 -15.16 4.18
CA GLU A 214 11.83 -16.20 4.79
C GLU A 214 12.63 -15.71 5.99
N GLY A 215 12.75 -14.40 6.16
CA GLY A 215 13.44 -13.78 7.28
C GLY A 215 12.65 -13.83 8.58
N GLU A 216 13.32 -13.46 9.67
CA GLU A 216 12.66 -13.28 10.97
C GLU A 216 11.69 -12.09 10.93
N VAL A 217 10.55 -12.23 11.60
CA VAL A 217 9.60 -11.13 11.79
C VAL A 217 10.21 -10.07 12.70
N SER A 218 10.59 -8.93 12.15
CA SER A 218 11.33 -7.88 12.85
C SER A 218 10.99 -6.47 12.35
N PRO A 219 10.98 -5.45 13.23
CA PRO A 219 10.95 -4.03 12.85
C PRO A 219 12.01 -3.62 11.83
N GLN A 220 13.15 -4.31 11.78
CA GLN A 220 14.21 -4.03 10.81
C GLN A 220 13.90 -4.52 9.39
N PHE A 221 12.87 -5.35 9.25
CA PHE A 221 12.32 -5.76 7.96
C PHE A 221 10.80 -5.64 8.04
N PRO A 222 10.23 -4.43 8.02
CA PRO A 222 8.84 -4.16 8.39
C PRO A 222 7.84 -5.11 7.72
N ALA A 223 7.96 -5.36 6.41
CA ALA A 223 7.08 -6.25 5.67
C ALA A 223 7.15 -7.73 6.08
N SER A 224 8.16 -8.16 6.85
CA SER A 224 8.18 -9.51 7.46
C SER A 224 6.99 -9.77 8.38
N ILE A 225 6.38 -8.72 8.95
CA ILE A 225 5.19 -8.83 9.80
C ILE A 225 4.00 -9.47 9.07
N LEU A 226 3.95 -9.37 7.74
CA LEU A 226 2.91 -9.97 6.89
C LEU A 226 2.84 -11.49 7.05
N GLN A 227 3.93 -12.14 7.45
CA GLN A 227 3.95 -13.57 7.77
C GLN A 227 2.92 -13.93 8.86
N ARG A 228 2.65 -13.02 9.80
CA ARG A 228 1.70 -13.21 10.91
C ARG A 228 0.26 -12.93 10.53
N HIS A 229 -0.01 -12.39 9.35
CA HIS A 229 -1.37 -12.05 8.93
C HIS A 229 -2.14 -13.30 8.48
N ALA A 230 -3.34 -13.49 9.03
CA ALA A 230 -4.17 -14.67 8.76
C ALA A 230 -4.67 -14.76 7.32
N SER A 231 -4.91 -13.61 6.67
CA SER A 231 -5.40 -13.51 5.29
C SER A 231 -4.53 -12.55 4.48
N CYS A 232 -3.32 -12.96 4.14
CA CYS A 232 -2.40 -12.17 3.32
C CYS A 232 -1.95 -12.99 2.12
N THR A 233 -2.11 -12.43 0.93
CA THR A 233 -1.60 -13.00 -0.33
C THR A 233 -0.59 -12.05 -0.93
N LEU A 234 0.63 -12.56 -1.17
CA LEU A 234 1.72 -11.87 -1.82
C LEU A 234 1.83 -12.34 -3.27
N PHE A 235 1.49 -11.44 -4.19
CA PHE A 235 1.57 -11.65 -5.62
C PHE A 235 2.93 -11.18 -6.14
N LEU A 236 3.65 -12.08 -6.82
CA LEU A 236 5.03 -11.92 -7.29
C LEU A 236 5.13 -12.24 -8.77
N ASP A 237 6.10 -11.62 -9.45
CA ASP A 237 6.55 -12.06 -10.76
C ASP A 237 7.83 -12.90 -10.60
N PRO A 238 8.27 -13.66 -11.62
CA PRO A 238 9.41 -14.54 -11.47
C PRO A 238 10.70 -13.79 -11.07
N PRO A 239 10.99 -12.57 -11.56
CA PRO A 239 12.09 -11.77 -11.07
C PRO A 239 12.02 -11.45 -9.57
N ALA A 240 10.89 -11.01 -9.04
CA ALA A 240 10.75 -10.70 -7.62
C ALA A 240 10.83 -11.97 -6.73
N ALA A 241 10.43 -13.12 -7.24
CA ALA A 241 10.54 -14.41 -6.54
C ALA A 241 11.92 -15.07 -6.65
N SER A 242 12.85 -14.53 -7.45
CA SER A 242 14.09 -15.20 -7.87
C SER A 242 15.05 -15.59 -6.74
N LEU A 243 14.91 -14.99 -5.55
CA LEU A 243 15.75 -15.29 -4.38
C LEU A 243 15.05 -16.15 -3.32
N LEU A 244 13.82 -16.61 -3.56
CA LEU A 244 13.11 -17.51 -2.65
C LEU A 244 13.63 -18.95 -2.76
N ASP A 245 13.65 -19.68 -1.65
CA ASP A 245 13.93 -21.11 -1.63
C ASP A 245 12.77 -21.85 -2.33
N ALA A 246 13.10 -22.64 -3.34
CA ALA A 246 12.14 -23.42 -4.11
C ALA A 246 11.29 -24.38 -3.24
N ARG A 247 11.80 -24.79 -2.07
CA ARG A 247 11.08 -25.66 -1.13
C ARG A 247 10.02 -24.95 -0.29
N LYS A 248 10.07 -23.61 -0.21
CA LYS A 248 9.09 -22.77 0.49
C LYS A 248 8.12 -22.07 -0.47
N SER A 249 8.37 -22.18 -1.77
CA SER A 249 7.63 -21.49 -2.83
C SER A 249 6.62 -22.40 -3.55
N ALA A 250 6.55 -23.69 -3.18
CA ALA A 250 5.70 -24.72 -3.79
C ALA A 250 4.58 -25.19 -2.84
#